data_AF-A0A293MKE4-F1
#
_entry.id   AF-A0A293MKE4-F1
#
_cell.length_a   1.000
_cell.length_b   1.000
_cell.length_c   1.000
_cell.angle_alpha   90.00
_cell.angle_beta   90.00
_cell.angle_gamma   90.00
#
_symmetry.space_group_name_H-M   'P 1'
#
loop_
_entity.id
_entity.type
_entity.pdbx_description
1 polymer ?
#
loop_
_entity_poly.entity_id
_entity_poly.type
_entity_poly.pdbx_seq_one_letter_code
_entity_poly.pdbx_strand_id
1 'polypeptide(L)'
;MFFSSMIESLLNGQYDYRIFCVAMRMRSAMINAVYQKALRLSSTARGKFTTGEIVNLMSVDTQRVMDYMQVFNLLWTQVPGGLDEAKGQAYKAHERDPGRHQGTETVCLGKVLPGTR
;
A
#
# COMPACT_ATOMS: atom_id res chain seq x y z
N MET A 1 -2.76 11.18 -27.87
CA MET A 1 -3.61 10.05 -27.46
C MET A 1 -2.98 8.71 -27.86
N PHE A 2 -2.82 8.37 -29.15
CA PHE A 2 -2.31 7.03 -29.52
C PHE A 2 -0.83 6.77 -29.13
N PHE A 3 0.07 7.71 -29.45
CA PHE A 3 1.49 7.58 -29.13
C PHE A 3 1.77 7.56 -27.63
N SER A 4 1.03 8.37 -26.85
CA SER A 4 1.17 8.40 -25.38
C SER A 4 0.79 7.05 -24.77
N SER A 5 -0.33 6.46 -25.18
CA SER A 5 -0.76 5.15 -24.68
C SER A 5 0.16 4.01 -25.13
N MET A 6 0.76 4.13 -26.32
CA MET A 6 1.72 3.15 -26.81
C MET A 6 3.04 3.20 -26.03
N ILE A 7 3.52 4.39 -25.69
CA ILE A 7 4.71 4.58 -24.84
C ILE A 7 4.42 4.07 -23.41
N GLU A 8 3.25 4.40 -22.86
CA GLU A 8 2.83 3.96 -21.53
C GLU A 8 2.81 2.43 -21.42
N SER A 9 2.18 1.74 -22.39
CA SER A 9 2.11 0.28 -22.43
C SER A 9 3.50 -0.36 -22.51
N LEU A 10 4.39 0.20 -23.34
CA LEU A 10 5.77 -0.28 -23.46
C LEU A 10 6.56 -0.09 -22.16
N LEU A 11 6.47 1.08 -21.52
CA LEU A 11 7.16 1.36 -20.27
C LEU A 11 6.67 0.46 -19.13
N ASN A 12 5.35 0.24 -19.04
CA ASN A 12 4.78 -0.63 -18.02
C ASN A 12 5.24 -2.09 -18.23
N GLY A 13 5.20 -2.60 -19.46
CA GLY A 13 5.69 -3.94 -19.76
C GLY A 13 7.18 -4.12 -19.48
N GLN A 14 8.01 -3.11 -19.76
CA GLN A 14 9.43 -3.15 -19.42
C GLN A 14 9.66 -3.14 -17.90
N TYR A 15 8.89 -2.34 -17.16
CA TYR A 15 8.95 -2.29 -15.71
C TYR A 15 8.62 -3.66 -15.08
N ASP A 16 7.51 -4.28 -15.50
CA ASP A 16 7.08 -5.60 -15.01
C ASP A 16 8.13 -6.67 -15.30
N TYR A 17 8.68 -6.67 -16.53
CA TYR A 17 9.74 -7.60 -16.91
C TYR A 17 11.00 -7.44 -16.05
N ARG A 18 11.40 -6.19 -15.75
CA ARG A 18 12.59 -5.91 -14.93
C ARG A 18 12.40 -6.42 -13.50
N ILE A 19 11.24 -6.18 -12.90
CA ILE A 19 10.93 -6.69 -11.55
C ILE A 19 10.94 -8.21 -11.54
N PHE A 20 10.31 -8.85 -12.53
CA PHE A 20 10.28 -10.30 -12.62
C PHE A 20 11.69 -10.90 -12.72
N CYS A 21 12.56 -10.31 -13.54
CA CYS A 21 13.96 -10.73 -13.63
C CYS A 21 14.71 -10.59 -12.30
N VAL A 22 14.52 -9.49 -11.57
CA VAL A 22 15.17 -9.27 -10.26
C VAL A 22 14.69 -10.30 -9.25
N ALA A 23 13.38 -10.55 -9.19
CA ALA A 23 12.79 -11.55 -8.32
C ALA A 23 13.31 -12.97 -8.59
N MET A 24 13.40 -13.35 -9.87
CA MET A 24 13.95 -14.65 -10.27
C MET A 24 15.43 -14.79 -9.87
N ARG A 25 16.23 -13.74 -10.04
CA ARG A 25 17.64 -13.74 -9.61
C ARG A 25 17.77 -13.86 -8.09
N MET A 26 16.92 -13.17 -7.33
CA MET A 26 16.89 -13.25 -5.87
C MET A 26 16.53 -14.65 -5.40
N ARG A 27 15.51 -15.27 -6.01
CA ARG A 27 15.10 -16.65 -5.71
C ARG A 27 16.24 -17.64 -5.96
N SER A 28 16.89 -17.58 -7.12
CA SER A 28 18.01 -18.45 -7.47
C SER A 28 19.23 -18.25 -6.56
N ALA A 29 19.58 -16.99 -6.25
CA ALA A 29 20.68 -16.68 -5.33
C ALA A 29 20.42 -17.23 -3.94
N MET A 30 19.18 -17.16 -3.45
CA MET A 30 18.83 -17.69 -2.14
C MET A 30 18.85 -19.21 -2.11
N ILE A 31 18.28 -19.88 -3.11
CA ILE A 31 18.35 -21.35 -3.21
C ILE A 31 19.81 -21.79 -3.18
N ASN A 32 20.68 -21.11 -3.93
CA ASN A 32 22.11 -21.40 -3.92
C ASN A 32 22.75 -21.16 -2.55
N ALA A 33 22.44 -20.04 -1.88
CA ALA A 33 22.95 -19.74 -0.54
C ALA A 33 22.50 -20.77 0.50
N VAL A 34 21.24 -21.20 0.44
CA VAL A 34 20.68 -22.23 1.32
C VAL A 34 21.31 -23.58 1.01
N TYR A 35 21.49 -23.93 -0.26
CA TYR A 35 22.15 -25.17 -0.67
C TYR A 35 23.61 -25.23 -0.17
N GLN A 36 24.37 -24.15 -0.34
CA GLN A 36 25.73 -24.01 0.17
C GLN A 36 25.80 -24.11 1.71
N LYS A 37 24.86 -23.46 2.41
CA LYS A 37 24.75 -23.61 3.87
C LYS A 37 24.37 -25.04 4.26
N ALA A 38 23.39 -25.66 3.61
CA ALA A 38 22.96 -27.02 3.91
C ALA A 38 24.10 -28.04 3.73
N LEU A 39 24.91 -27.89 2.69
CA LEU A 39 26.10 -28.72 2.46
C LEU A 39 27.20 -28.49 3.52
N ARG A 40 27.37 -27.26 4.01
CA ARG A 40 28.36 -26.92 5.05
C ARG A 40 27.91 -27.21 6.49
N LEU A 41 26.60 -27.23 6.77
CA LEU A 41 26.03 -27.32 8.13
C LEU A 41 25.46 -28.70 8.50
N SER A 42 25.64 -29.72 7.65
CA SER A 42 24.90 -31.00 7.69
C SER A 42 25.01 -31.83 8.99
N SER A 43 25.86 -31.45 9.96
CA SER A 43 25.94 -32.13 11.26
C SER A 43 25.22 -31.43 12.42
N THR A 44 25.08 -30.09 12.43
CA THR A 44 24.88 -29.36 13.71
C THR A 44 23.54 -28.60 13.83
N ALA A 45 22.80 -28.33 12.74
CA ALA A 45 21.69 -27.37 12.76
C ALA A 45 20.29 -27.97 12.46
N ARG A 46 20.02 -29.19 12.91
CA ARG A 46 18.81 -29.96 12.55
C ARG A 46 17.53 -29.57 13.30
N GLY A 47 17.15 -28.28 13.38
CA GLY A 47 15.97 -27.98 14.20
C GLY A 47 15.31 -26.61 14.21
N LYS A 48 15.37 -25.79 13.13
CA LYS A 48 14.56 -24.56 13.11
C LYS A 48 13.70 -24.35 11.85
N PHE A 49 14.22 -24.65 10.65
CA PHE A 49 13.45 -24.61 9.41
C PHE A 49 14.06 -25.57 8.40
N THR A 50 13.24 -26.38 7.73
CA THR A 50 13.71 -27.23 6.62
C THR A 50 14.02 -26.37 5.40
N THR A 51 14.98 -26.81 4.57
CA THR A 51 15.31 -26.14 3.29
C THR A 51 14.06 -25.90 2.43
N GLY A 52 13.10 -26.83 2.45
CA GLY A 52 11.83 -26.70 1.72
C GLY A 52 10.92 -25.62 2.28
N GLU A 53 10.82 -25.49 3.61
CA GLU A 53 10.04 -24.43 4.26
C GLU A 53 10.58 -23.03 3.95
N ILE A 54 11.92 -22.87 3.92
CA ILE A 54 12.56 -21.59 3.58
C ILE A 54 12.25 -21.21 2.12
N VAL A 55 12.37 -22.16 1.19
CA VAL A 55 12.07 -21.90 -0.23
C VAL A 55 10.58 -21.61 -0.44
N ASN A 56 9.70 -22.29 0.28
CA ASN A 56 8.27 -22.05 0.23
C ASN A 56 7.90 -20.66 0.77
N LEU A 57 8.43 -20.30 1.95
CA LEU A 57 8.26 -18.98 2.56
C LEU A 57 8.75 -17.89 1.62
N MET A 58 9.91 -18.09 1.00
CA MET A 58 10.45 -17.17 0.01
C MET A 58 9.59 -17.02 -1.23
N SER A 59 8.93 -18.10 -1.67
CA SER A 59 8.00 -18.02 -2.79
C SER A 59 6.84 -17.08 -2.48
N VAL A 60 6.30 -17.19 -1.27
CA VAL A 60 5.27 -16.28 -0.76
C VAL A 60 5.82 -14.86 -0.62
N ASP A 61 7.00 -14.68 -0.05
CA ASP A 61 7.61 -13.36 0.15
C ASP A 61 7.89 -12.67 -1.18
N THR A 62 8.36 -13.40 -2.17
CA THR A 62 8.63 -12.83 -3.50
C THR A 62 7.35 -12.31 -4.14
N GLN A 63 6.25 -13.06 -4.03
CA GLN A 63 4.95 -12.64 -4.53
C GLN A 63 4.45 -11.39 -3.80
N ARG A 64 4.52 -11.38 -2.46
CA ARG A 64 4.10 -10.24 -1.65
C ARG A 64 4.93 -9.00 -1.93
N VAL A 65 6.24 -9.14 -2.13
CA VAL A 65 7.14 -8.02 -2.49
C VAL A 65 6.79 -7.44 -3.87
N MET A 66 6.41 -8.27 -4.85
CA MET A 66 5.92 -7.77 -6.14
C MET A 66 4.63 -6.95 -5.95
N ASP A 67 3.66 -7.49 -5.20
CA ASP A 67 2.40 -6.80 -4.92
C ASP A 67 2.65 -5.47 -4.19
N TYR A 68 3.57 -5.44 -3.22
CA TYR A 68 3.95 -4.23 -2.50
C TYR A 68 4.70 -3.22 -3.38
N MET A 69 5.59 -3.66 -4.27
CA MET A 69 6.23 -2.76 -5.23
C MET A 69 5.21 -2.11 -6.16
N GLN A 70 4.20 -2.87 -6.60
CA GLN A 70 3.13 -2.34 -7.43
C GLN A 70 2.27 -1.33 -6.67
N VAL A 71 1.91 -1.63 -5.42
CA VAL A 71 1.21 -0.69 -4.53
C VAL A 71 2.07 0.54 -4.24
N PHE A 72 3.37 0.40 -4.04
CA PHE A 72 4.27 1.53 -3.82
C PHE A 72 4.38 2.41 -5.05
N ASN A 73 4.45 1.81 -6.25
CA ASN A 73 4.44 2.55 -7.50
C ASN A 73 3.14 3.37 -7.65
N LEU A 74 2.00 2.75 -7.33
CA LEU A 74 0.70 3.42 -7.25
C LEU A 74 0.67 4.53 -6.20
N LEU A 75 1.24 4.32 -5.00
CA LEU A 75 1.29 5.32 -3.93
C LEU A 75 2.18 6.52 -4.30
N TRP A 76 3.26 6.29 -5.05
CA TRP A 76 4.18 7.35 -5.49
C TRP A 76 3.64 8.14 -6.68
N THR A 77 2.95 7.48 -7.62
CA THR A 77 2.28 8.15 -8.75
C THR A 77 0.92 8.74 -8.38
N GLN A 78 0.26 8.23 -7.34
CA GLN A 78 -0.78 8.93 -6.61
C GLN A 78 -0.13 10.11 -5.87
N VAL A 79 0.18 11.17 -6.63
CA VAL A 79 0.30 12.51 -6.06
C VAL A 79 -0.89 12.69 -5.13
N PRO A 80 -0.71 13.00 -3.83
CA PRO A 80 -1.81 13.29 -2.92
C PRO A 80 -2.41 14.66 -3.27
N GLY A 81 -2.96 14.80 -4.49
CA GLY A 81 -3.78 15.91 -4.93
C GLY A 81 -5.26 15.73 -4.55
N GLY A 82 -5.66 14.53 -4.10
CA GLY A 82 -7.01 14.28 -3.60
C GLY A 82 -7.36 15.04 -2.31
N LEU A 83 -6.36 15.53 -1.57
CA LEU A 83 -6.59 16.40 -0.41
C LEU A 83 -6.92 17.84 -0.82
N ASP A 84 -6.59 18.28 -2.04
CA ASP A 84 -6.93 19.61 -2.54
C ASP A 84 -8.38 19.69 -3.07
N GLU A 85 -8.90 18.61 -3.67
CA GLU A 85 -10.32 18.57 -4.07
C GLU A 85 -11.26 18.55 -2.85
N ALA A 86 -10.90 17.82 -1.79
CA ALA A 86 -11.66 17.80 -0.54
C ALA A 86 -11.62 19.16 0.18
N LYS A 87 -10.48 19.86 0.16
CA LYS A 87 -10.36 21.22 0.71
C LYS A 87 -11.07 22.26 -0.16
N GLY A 88 -11.08 22.12 -1.48
CA GLY A 88 -11.80 22.99 -2.41
C GLY A 88 -13.31 22.92 -2.24
N GLN A 89 -13.86 21.74 -1.93
CA GLN A 89 -15.28 21.56 -1.62
C GLN A 89 -15.65 22.15 -0.24
N ALA A 90 -14.78 22.00 0.77
CA ALA A 90 -14.98 22.62 2.08
C ALA A 90 -14.86 24.16 2.04
N TYR A 91 -13.94 24.69 1.23
CA TYR A 91 -13.78 26.13 1.00
C TYR A 91 -15.00 26.72 0.26
N LYS A 92 -15.49 26.06 -0.80
CA LYS A 92 -16.72 26.49 -1.52
C LYS A 92 -18.01 26.36 -0.71
N ALA A 93 -18.04 25.55 0.34
CA ALA A 93 -19.17 25.47 1.27
C ALA A 93 -19.21 26.66 2.24
N HIS A 94 -18.05 27.22 2.60
CA HIS A 94 -17.95 28.36 3.51
C HIS A 94 -18.30 29.70 2.82
N GLU A 95 -18.12 29.82 1.50
CA GLU A 95 -18.39 31.05 0.75
C GLU A 95 -19.88 31.20 0.32
N ARG A 96 -20.74 30.22 0.61
CA ARG A 96 -22.16 30.24 0.23
C ARG A 96 -23.09 30.82 1.31
N ASP A 97 -22.56 31.38 2.41
CA ASP A 97 -23.40 32.03 3.44
C ASP A 97 -22.92 33.45 3.80
N PRO A 98 -23.27 34.47 2.99
CA PRO A 98 -23.14 35.85 3.40
C PRO A 98 -24.47 36.34 3.99
N GLY A 99 -24.70 36.01 5.25
CA GLY A 99 -25.47 36.84 6.18
C GLY A 99 -27.00 36.74 6.15
N ARG A 100 -27.55 36.30 7.29
CA ARG A 100 -28.71 36.98 7.88
C ARG A 100 -28.67 36.94 9.41
N HIS A 101 -28.26 38.07 9.99
CA HIS A 101 -28.65 38.46 11.34
C HIS A 101 -30.17 38.64 11.42
N GLN A 102 -30.81 37.94 12.37
CA GLN A 102 -31.97 38.33 13.19
C GLN A 102 -32.32 37.05 13.99
N GLY A 103 -32.17 37.00 15.32
CA GLY A 103 -32.84 37.88 16.26
C GLY A 103 -34.27 37.38 16.47
N THR A 104 -34.45 36.30 17.24
CA THR A 104 -35.68 36.02 17.98
C THR A 104 -35.38 35.08 19.15
N GLU A 105 -35.93 35.48 20.28
CA GLU A 105 -35.72 34.98 21.62
C GLU A 105 -36.50 33.70 21.92
N THR A 106 -36.33 33.22 23.17
CA THR A 106 -37.37 32.61 24.01
C THR A 106 -37.82 31.16 23.73
N VAL A 107 -37.36 30.20 24.54
CA VAL A 107 -37.99 29.79 25.81
C VAL A 107 -37.50 28.41 26.26
N CYS A 108 -37.14 28.37 27.54
CA CYS A 108 -36.67 27.25 28.34
C CYS A 108 -37.74 26.16 28.56
N LEU A 109 -37.28 24.91 28.69
CA LEU A 109 -37.72 23.90 29.67
C LEU A 109 -36.97 22.60 29.31
N GLY A 110 -35.88 22.24 29.98
CA GLY A 110 -35.87 21.92 31.40
C GLY A 110 -36.30 20.46 31.60
N LYS A 111 -35.37 19.51 31.41
CA LYS A 111 -35.33 18.27 32.22
C LYS A 111 -33.97 17.58 32.13
N VAL A 112 -33.35 17.58 33.30
CA VAL A 112 -32.16 16.88 33.76
C VAL A 112 -32.57 15.44 34.13
N LEU A 113 -31.89 14.42 33.61
CA LEU A 113 -31.08 13.45 34.39
C LEU A 113 -30.63 12.22 33.55
N PRO A 114 -29.46 11.62 33.91
CA PRO A 114 -28.87 10.42 33.29
C PRO A 114 -29.10 9.14 34.12
N GLY A 115 -28.85 7.97 33.52
CA GLY A 115 -28.73 6.65 34.18
C GLY A 115 -28.71 5.57 33.09
N THR A 116 -27.65 4.80 32.82
CA THR A 116 -26.88 3.82 33.62
C THR A 116 -27.70 2.61 34.08
N ARG A 117 -27.36 1.47 33.46
CA ARG A 117 -27.88 0.08 33.54
C ARG A 117 -29.18 -0.23 32.82
#